data_AF-A8AUD2-F1
#
_entry.id   AF-A8AUD2-F1
#
_cell.length_a   1.000
_cell.length_b   1.000
_cell.length_c   1.000
_cell.angle_alpha   90.00
_cell.angle_beta   90.00
_cell.angle_gamma   90.00
#
_symmetry.space_group_name_H-M   'P 1'
#
loop_
_entity.id
_entity.type
_entity.pdbx_description
1 polymer ?
#
loop_
_entity_poly.entity_id
_entity_poly.type
_entity_poly.pdbx_seq_one_letter_code
_entity_poly.pdbx_strand_id
1 'polypeptide(L)'
;MSKASQQAAIRSQISAAQSKKEEYFKKAREVKKIYEELRTIKGEFVKQKNSLESNKNEHDDSWTGNLHSTKFVTPAEDLIENFDASIKAMNENIDKLLNKINEYENKAMEQDGVIGQLGILLNNISGWIEGLVN
;
A
#
# COMPACT_ATOMS: atom_id res chain seq x y z
N MET A 1 -28.88 18.56 29.30
CA MET A 1 -27.96 17.41 29.41
C MET A 1 -27.14 17.56 30.68
N SER A 2 -26.98 16.49 31.48
CA SER A 2 -26.11 16.52 32.65
C SER A 2 -24.63 16.41 32.23
N LYS A 3 -23.72 16.85 33.10
CA LYS A 3 -22.26 16.78 32.85
C LYS A 3 -21.76 15.33 32.76
N ALA A 4 -22.36 14.43 33.53
CA ALA A 4 -22.13 12.98 33.39
C ALA A 4 -22.54 12.48 32.00
N SER A 5 -23.67 12.94 31.46
CA SER A 5 -24.08 12.62 30.08
C SER A 5 -23.10 13.19 29.03
N GLN A 6 -22.50 14.37 29.28
CA GLN A 6 -21.49 14.96 28.40
C GLN A 6 -20.18 14.14 28.41
N GLN A 7 -19.71 13.70 29.58
CA GLN A 7 -18.53 12.81 29.68
C GLN A 7 -18.78 11.47 28.99
N ALA A 8 -19.95 10.86 29.19
CA ALA A 8 -20.31 9.61 28.52
C ALA A 8 -20.34 9.77 26.99
N ALA A 9 -20.89 10.87 26.49
CA ALA A 9 -20.92 11.17 25.05
C ALA A 9 -19.50 11.35 24.46
N ILE A 10 -18.61 12.07 25.14
CA ILE A 10 -17.23 12.27 24.69
C ILE A 10 -16.46 10.95 24.71
N ARG A 11 -16.61 10.13 25.75
CA ARG A 11 -16.01 8.78 25.81
C ARG A 11 -16.48 7.90 24.66
N SER A 12 -17.77 7.93 24.34
CA SER A 12 -18.32 7.21 23.18
C SER A 12 -17.71 7.68 21.85
N GLN A 13 -17.53 8.99 21.68
CA GLN A 13 -16.88 9.55 20.48
C GLN A 13 -15.40 9.15 20.38
N ILE A 14 -14.67 9.12 21.50
CA ILE A 14 -13.29 8.62 21.54
C ILE A 14 -13.23 7.16 21.10
N SER A 15 -14.10 6.30 21.64
CA SER A 15 -14.15 4.89 21.24
C SER A 15 -14.48 4.73 19.75
N ALA A 16 -15.42 5.52 19.22
CA ALA A 16 -15.74 5.50 17.80
C ALA A 16 -14.54 5.92 16.91
N ALA A 17 -13.80 6.96 17.31
CA ALA A 17 -12.59 7.39 16.62
C ALA A 17 -11.48 6.33 16.68
N GLN A 18 -11.31 5.65 17.82
CA GLN A 18 -10.38 4.52 17.97
C GLN A 18 -10.75 3.34 17.05
N SER A 19 -12.04 2.99 16.97
CA SER A 19 -12.49 1.93 16.05
C SER A 19 -12.23 2.29 14.59
N LYS A 20 -12.50 3.54 14.18
CA LYS A 20 -12.20 4.00 12.81
C LYS A 20 -10.70 3.99 12.51
N LYS A 21 -9.87 4.39 13.47
CA LYS A 21 -8.41 4.33 13.35
C LYS A 21 -7.93 2.90 13.06
N GLU A 22 -8.41 1.93 13.83
CA GLU A 22 -8.03 0.52 13.62
C GLU A 22 -8.53 0.00 12.27
N GLU A 23 -9.72 0.42 11.83
CA GLU A 23 -10.24 0.06 10.51
C GLU A 23 -9.33 0.57 9.37
N TYR A 24 -8.84 1.81 9.47
CA TYR A 24 -7.89 2.35 8.49
C TYR A 24 -6.56 1.60 8.49
N PHE A 25 -6.02 1.24 9.66
CA PHE A 25 -4.82 0.42 9.72
C PHE A 25 -5.03 -0.99 9.16
N LYS A 26 -6.20 -1.60 9.39
CA LYS A 26 -6.53 -2.88 8.78
C LYS A 26 -6.53 -2.77 7.25
N LYS A 27 -7.17 -1.74 6.70
CA LYS A 27 -7.16 -1.46 5.25
C LYS A 27 -5.75 -1.23 4.71
N ALA A 28 -4.92 -0.46 5.40
CA ALA A 28 -3.51 -0.26 5.02
C ALA A 28 -2.73 -1.58 4.98
N ARG A 29 -2.90 -2.45 6.00
CA ARG A 29 -2.28 -3.79 6.04
C ARG A 29 -2.72 -4.68 4.88
N GLU A 30 -4.00 -4.66 4.53
CA GLU A 30 -4.54 -5.43 3.40
C GLU A 30 -3.92 -4.97 2.07
N VAL A 31 -3.86 -3.66 1.82
CA VAL A 31 -3.22 -3.11 0.61
C VAL A 31 -1.72 -3.42 0.59
N LYS A 32 -1.05 -3.38 1.74
CA LYS A 32 0.39 -3.71 1.85
C LYS A 32 0.69 -5.16 1.47
N LYS A 33 -0.21 -6.11 1.75
CA LYS A 33 -0.06 -7.51 1.30
C LYS A 33 -0.06 -7.60 -0.23
N ILE A 34 -1.02 -6.95 -0.87
CA ILE A 34 -1.13 -6.92 -2.34
C ILE A 34 0.11 -6.26 -2.95
N TYR A 35 0.62 -5.19 -2.32
CA TYR A 35 1.86 -4.53 -2.73
C TYR A 35 3.06 -5.49 -2.72
N GLU A 36 3.26 -6.27 -1.64
CA GLU A 36 4.40 -7.21 -1.57
C GLU A 36 4.26 -8.37 -2.55
N GLU A 37 3.04 -8.88 -2.77
CA GLU A 37 2.76 -9.91 -3.79
C GLU A 37 3.10 -9.40 -5.19
N LEU A 38 2.61 -8.21 -5.55
CA LEU A 38 2.89 -7.59 -6.86
C LEU A 38 4.39 -7.31 -7.05
N ARG A 39 5.07 -6.87 -5.98
CA ARG A 39 6.52 -6.64 -6.00
C ARG A 39 7.30 -7.94 -6.25
N THR A 40 6.85 -9.05 -5.66
CA THR A 40 7.44 -10.38 -5.87
C THR A 40 7.26 -10.83 -7.32
N ILE A 41 6.03 -10.74 -7.85
CA ILE A 41 5.70 -11.09 -9.25
C ILE A 41 6.54 -10.26 -10.22
N LYS A 42 6.66 -8.94 -10.00
CA LYS A 42 7.53 -8.08 -10.80
C LYS A 42 8.97 -8.58 -10.80
N GLY A 43 9.49 -9.00 -9.65
CA GLY A 43 10.83 -9.55 -9.51
C GLY A 43 11.04 -10.81 -10.37
N GLU A 44 10.04 -11.68 -10.46
CA GLU A 44 10.07 -12.87 -11.32
C GLU A 44 10.05 -12.51 -12.80
N PHE A 45 9.22 -11.53 -13.20
CA PHE A 45 9.18 -11.02 -14.58
C PHE A 45 10.53 -10.45 -15.02
N VAL A 46 11.18 -9.67 -14.15
CA VAL A 46 12.53 -9.13 -14.44
C VAL A 46 13.54 -10.25 -14.63
N LYS A 47 13.51 -11.30 -13.79
CA LYS A 47 14.41 -12.46 -13.94
C LYS A 47 14.17 -13.19 -15.26
N GLN A 48 12.91 -13.42 -15.63
CA GLN A 48 12.56 -14.08 -16.89
C GLN A 48 13.00 -13.25 -18.10
N LYS A 49 12.76 -11.93 -18.08
CA LYS A 49 13.23 -11.00 -19.11
C LYS A 49 14.74 -11.09 -19.29
N ASN A 50 15.51 -10.98 -18.20
CA ASN A 50 16.97 -11.01 -18.25
C ASN A 50 17.50 -12.37 -18.76
N SER A 51 16.85 -13.47 -18.38
CA SER A 51 17.19 -14.80 -18.90
C SER A 51 16.96 -14.88 -20.41
N LEU A 52 15.85 -14.32 -20.91
CA LEU A 52 15.55 -14.29 -22.33
C LEU A 52 16.54 -13.41 -23.10
N GLU A 53 16.90 -12.24 -22.57
CA GLU A 53 17.95 -11.38 -23.13
C GLU A 53 19.30 -12.10 -23.22
N SER A 54 19.69 -12.84 -22.18
CA SER A 54 20.92 -13.64 -22.19
C SER A 54 20.86 -14.71 -23.28
N ASN A 55 19.81 -15.52 -23.29
CA ASN A 55 19.66 -16.63 -24.25
C ASN A 55 19.60 -16.13 -25.70
N LYS A 56 18.99 -14.98 -25.96
CA LYS A 56 18.93 -14.36 -27.30
C LYS A 56 20.32 -14.04 -27.84
N ASN A 57 21.24 -13.66 -26.96
CA ASN A 57 22.59 -13.25 -27.30
C ASN A 57 23.60 -14.41 -27.29
N GLU A 58 23.18 -15.60 -26.88
CA GLU A 58 24.02 -16.81 -26.99
C GLU A 58 24.18 -17.20 -28.46
N HIS A 59 25.43 -17.45 -28.86
CA HIS A 59 25.75 -17.87 -30.22
C HIS A 59 25.66 -19.40 -30.32
N ASP A 60 24.85 -19.89 -31.26
CA ASP A 60 24.74 -21.30 -31.59
C ASP A 60 25.12 -21.52 -33.06
N ASP A 61 26.23 -22.23 -33.27
CA ASP A 61 26.81 -22.52 -34.59
C ASP A 61 25.94 -23.48 -35.44
N SER A 62 24.90 -24.09 -34.85
CA SER A 62 24.01 -25.02 -35.56
C SER A 62 23.01 -24.34 -36.50
N TRP A 63 22.85 -23.02 -36.36
CA TRP A 63 21.91 -22.25 -37.18
C TRP A 63 22.52 -21.87 -38.53
N THR A 64 21.86 -22.24 -39.61
CA THR A 64 22.28 -21.91 -40.98
C THR A 64 21.45 -20.75 -41.55
N GLY A 65 22.10 -19.81 -42.27
CA GLY A 65 21.43 -18.67 -42.89
C GLY A 65 20.77 -17.71 -41.88
N ASN A 66 19.63 -17.10 -42.24
CA ASN A 66 18.93 -16.13 -41.40
C ASN A 66 17.89 -16.75 -40.45
N LEU A 67 17.87 -18.08 -40.31
CA LEU A 67 16.90 -18.79 -39.47
C LEU A 67 17.00 -18.40 -38.00
N HIS A 68 18.21 -18.24 -37.46
CA HIS A 68 18.42 -17.80 -36.07
C HIS A 68 17.76 -16.45 -35.81
N SER A 69 18.03 -15.49 -36.70
CA SER A 69 17.50 -14.13 -36.59
C SER A 69 15.96 -14.12 -36.65
N THR A 70 15.38 -14.81 -37.63
CA THR A 70 13.93 -14.74 -37.89
C THR A 70 13.07 -15.64 -37.00
N LYS A 71 13.57 -16.79 -36.55
CA LYS A 71 12.80 -17.78 -35.75
C LYS A 71 13.06 -17.72 -34.26
N PHE A 72 14.16 -17.09 -33.84
CA PHE A 72 14.53 -17.03 -32.43
C PHE A 72 14.75 -15.59 -31.95
N VAL A 73 15.65 -14.82 -32.59
CA VAL A 73 16.01 -13.47 -32.14
C VAL A 73 14.83 -12.50 -32.18
N THR A 74 14.14 -12.37 -33.33
CA THR A 74 13.00 -11.44 -33.46
C THR A 74 11.85 -11.81 -32.51
N PRO A 75 11.38 -13.06 -32.43
CA PRO A 75 10.37 -13.43 -31.43
C PRO A 75 10.81 -13.20 -29.97
N ALA A 76 12.11 -13.40 -29.65
CA ALA A 76 12.64 -13.09 -28.33
C ALA A 76 12.61 -11.58 -28.04
N GLU A 77 12.91 -10.73 -29.02
CA GLU A 77 12.79 -9.26 -28.91
C GLU A 77 11.35 -8.82 -28.65
N ASP A 78 10.39 -9.36 -29.40
CA ASP A 78 8.96 -9.07 -29.20
C ASP A 78 8.52 -9.47 -27.77
N LEU A 79 8.99 -10.63 -27.28
CA LEU A 79 8.71 -11.07 -25.91
C LEU A 79 9.36 -10.17 -24.86
N ILE A 80 10.60 -9.72 -25.08
CA ILE A 80 11.30 -8.78 -24.19
C ILE A 80 10.53 -7.45 -24.10
N GLU A 81 10.04 -6.93 -25.23
CA GLU A 81 9.23 -5.71 -25.25
C GLU A 81 7.92 -5.89 -24.45
N ASN A 82 7.27 -7.04 -24.57
CA ASN A 82 6.08 -7.37 -23.77
C ASN A 82 6.39 -7.46 -22.26
N PHE A 83 7.55 -8.00 -21.88
CA PHE A 83 8.02 -7.97 -20.50
C PHE A 83 8.21 -6.53 -20.00
N ASP A 84 8.83 -5.66 -20.80
CA ASP A 84 9.04 -4.25 -20.44
C ASP A 84 7.73 -3.50 -20.24
N ALA A 85 6.76 -3.69 -21.15
CA ALA A 85 5.41 -3.13 -21.02
C ALA A 85 4.72 -3.61 -19.72
N SER A 86 4.82 -4.90 -19.42
CA SER A 86 4.23 -5.51 -18.21
C SER A 86 4.90 -4.98 -16.93
N ILE A 87 6.23 -4.89 -16.92
CA ILE A 87 7.01 -4.34 -15.79
C ILE A 87 6.66 -2.87 -15.55
N LYS A 88 6.48 -2.09 -16.62
CA LYS A 88 6.04 -0.69 -16.51
C LYS A 88 4.65 -0.59 -15.88
N ALA A 89 3.68 -1.37 -16.35
CA ALA A 89 2.34 -1.39 -15.77
C ALA A 89 2.35 -1.83 -14.28
N MET A 90 3.20 -2.80 -13.93
CA MET A 90 3.39 -3.19 -12.53
C MET A 90 3.97 -2.06 -11.68
N ASN A 91 4.94 -1.30 -12.18
CA ASN A 91 5.48 -0.13 -11.46
C ASN A 91 4.39 0.91 -11.17
N GLU A 92 3.58 1.27 -12.19
CA GLU A 92 2.49 2.23 -12.02
C GLU A 92 1.45 1.75 -10.99
N ASN A 93 1.17 0.45 -10.96
CA ASN A 93 0.27 -0.14 -9.97
C ASN A 93 0.88 -0.18 -8.58
N ILE A 94 2.17 -0.46 -8.46
CA ILE A 94 2.92 -0.40 -7.20
C ILE A 94 2.87 1.02 -6.62
N ASP A 95 3.07 2.05 -7.44
CA ASP A 95 3.00 3.45 -7.01
C ASP A 95 1.59 3.81 -6.50
N LYS A 96 0.54 3.37 -7.20
CA LYS A 96 -0.86 3.54 -6.76
C LYS A 96 -1.12 2.85 -5.42
N LEU A 97 -0.61 1.63 -5.22
CA LEU A 97 -0.76 0.91 -3.96
C LEU A 97 -0.04 1.62 -2.82
N LEU A 98 1.19 2.11 -3.04
CA LEU A 98 1.93 2.92 -2.07
C LEU A 98 1.18 4.18 -1.68
N ASN A 99 0.66 4.93 -2.66
CA ASN A 99 -0.17 6.10 -2.40
C ASN A 99 -1.40 5.75 -1.56
N LYS A 100 -2.02 4.59 -1.82
CA LYS A 100 -3.21 4.15 -1.09
C LYS A 100 -2.90 3.73 0.36
N ILE A 101 -1.75 3.09 0.58
CA ILE A 101 -1.25 2.78 1.93
C ILE A 101 -1.07 4.07 2.72
N ASN A 102 -0.35 5.05 2.14
CA ASN A 102 -0.11 6.34 2.76
C ASN A 102 -1.42 7.10 3.04
N GLU A 103 -2.39 7.05 2.13
CA GLU A 103 -3.72 7.66 2.34
C GLU A 103 -4.43 7.07 3.57
N TYR A 104 -4.39 5.75 3.75
CA TYR A 104 -5.01 5.11 4.92
C TYR A 104 -4.25 5.37 6.21
N GLU A 105 -2.92 5.38 6.18
CA GLU A 105 -2.10 5.73 7.34
C GLU A 105 -2.34 7.18 7.78
N ASN A 106 -2.43 8.12 6.83
CA ASN A 106 -2.77 9.52 7.12
C ASN A 106 -4.17 9.65 7.75
N LYS A 107 -5.18 8.96 7.22
CA LYS A 107 -6.53 8.95 7.81
C LYS A 107 -6.53 8.37 9.22
N ALA A 108 -5.69 7.38 9.50
CA ALA A 108 -5.52 6.85 10.85
C ALA A 108 -4.90 7.89 11.80
N MET A 109 -3.89 8.65 11.33
CA MET A 109 -3.27 9.74 12.09
C MET A 109 -4.23 10.92 12.33
N GLU A 110 -5.11 11.24 11.38
CA GLU A 110 -6.17 12.24 11.59
C GLU A 110 -7.09 11.86 12.76
N GLN A 111 -7.39 10.56 12.93
CA GLN A 111 -8.16 10.09 14.08
C GLN A 111 -7.42 10.31 15.41
N ASP A 112 -6.08 10.24 15.43
CA ASP A 112 -5.31 10.56 16.63
C ASP A 112 -5.47 12.03 17.05
N GLY A 113 -5.49 12.94 16.09
CA GLY A 113 -5.79 14.35 16.35
C GLY A 113 -7.17 14.54 16.98
N VAL A 114 -8.20 13.86 16.43
CA VAL A 114 -9.57 13.89 16.97
C VAL A 114 -9.62 13.31 18.39
N ILE A 115 -8.97 12.17 18.63
CA ILE A 115 -8.90 11.53 19.96
C ILE A 115 -8.24 12.47 20.97
N GLY A 116 -7.14 13.14 20.59
CA GLY A 116 -6.45 14.10 21.44
C GLY A 116 -7.32 15.29 21.84
N GLN A 117 -8.01 15.91 20.87
CA GLN A 117 -8.94 17.01 21.13
C GLN A 117 -10.10 16.60 22.05
N LEU A 118 -10.69 15.42 21.82
CA LEU A 118 -11.74 14.88 22.68
C LEU A 118 -11.22 14.56 24.10
N GLY A 119 -9.98 14.10 24.22
CA GLY A 119 -9.31 13.84 25.51
C GLY A 119 -9.12 15.13 26.32
N ILE A 120 -8.70 16.23 25.69
CA ILE A 120 -8.60 17.56 26.33
C ILE A 120 -9.99 18.00 26.82
N LEU A 121 -11.02 17.87 25.98
CA LEU A 121 -12.39 18.21 26.38
C LEU A 121 -12.87 17.39 27.58
N LEU A 122 -12.59 16.08 27.59
CA LEU A 122 -12.95 15.19 28.68
C LEU A 122 -12.26 15.62 29.99
N ASN A 123 -10.96 15.94 29.94
CA ASN A 123 -10.18 16.37 31.09
C ASN A 123 -10.69 17.70 31.67
N ASN A 124 -11.04 18.66 30.81
CA ASN A 124 -11.60 19.94 31.24
C ASN A 124 -12.94 19.77 31.98
N ILE A 125 -13.80 18.85 31.52
CA ILE A 125 -15.07 18.56 32.20
C ILE A 125 -14.82 17.86 33.55
N SER A 126 -13.87 16.93 33.61
CA SER A 126 -13.51 16.24 34.86
C SER A 126 -12.93 17.19 35.91
N GLY A 127 -11.97 18.04 35.53
CA GLY A 127 -11.35 19.01 36.46
C GLY A 127 -12.34 20.05 37.00
N TRP A 128 -13.34 20.44 36.20
CA TRP A 128 -14.42 21.31 36.68
C TRP A 128 -15.31 20.61 37.72
N ILE A 129 -15.59 19.31 37.56
CA ILE A 129 -16.35 18.54 38.56
C ILE A 129 -15.55 18.41 39.85
N GLU A 130 -14.26 18.08 39.76
CA GLU A 130 -13.38 17.96 40.93
C GLU A 130 -13.30 19.27 41.73
N GLY A 131 -13.24 20.42 41.06
CA GLY A 131 -13.26 21.73 41.70
C GLY A 131 -14.60 22.16 42.34
N LEU A 132 -15.68 21.40 42.13
CA LEU A 132 -16.98 21.61 42.81
C LEU A 132 -17.19 20.68 44.00
N VAL A 133 -16.46 19.56 44.04
CA VAL A 133 -16.57 18.54 45.10
C VAL A 133 -15.55 18.80 46.21
N ASN A 134 -14.49 19.55 45.92
CA ASN A 134 -13.53 20.11 46.89
C ASN A 134 -13.94 21.52 47.32
#